data_AF-A0AAD5YM31-F1
#
_entry.id   AF-A0AAD5YM31-F1
#
_cell.length_a   1.000
_cell.length_b   1.000
_cell.length_c   1.000
_cell.angle_alpha   90.00
_cell.angle_beta   90.00
_cell.angle_gamma   90.00
#
_symmetry.space_group_name_H-M   'P 1'
#
loop_
_entity.id
_entity.type
_entity.pdbx_description
1 polymer ?
#
loop_
_entity_poly.entity_id
_entity_poly.type
_entity_poly.pdbx_seq_one_letter_code
_entity_poly.pdbx_strand_id
1 'polypeptide(L)'
;MLAHAILILFAHLFAYVFPDSPLVAPGVHAQRVLGKRDDNLPARVPYVFPAPGSDPVADAFRERRVNGTLLDLDGVLCASLPFLSRRTFPTDEHCFFQRSSRLNAEAVASGWNSLFSVIRDNNSIPADLRELLILRSAVLNGAAYQWIQHEPEGRAAGLTTAQLSEIRNLPPLTGSSPSSTTPIGTNSNLTPSQAAALVFADFVTKEVKVPTSVFDSLKSFLSDRQMVEAVATVGGYNFVSRFVVALDVDGKMDTPVPVPS
;
A
#
# COMPACT_ATOMS: atom_id res chain seq x y z
N MET A 1 -46.47 2.67 16.66
CA MET A 1 -45.75 3.52 17.62
C MET A 1 -44.70 2.68 18.36
N LEU A 2 -43.69 2.20 17.64
CA LEU A 2 -42.68 1.27 18.16
C LEU A 2 -41.33 1.53 17.47
N ALA A 3 -40.88 2.78 17.48
CA ALA A 3 -39.62 3.20 16.85
C ALA A 3 -38.91 4.35 17.60
N HIS A 4 -39.27 4.61 18.86
CA HIS A 4 -38.69 5.70 19.66
C HIS A 4 -38.10 5.25 21.02
N ALA A 5 -37.97 3.94 21.26
CA ALA A 5 -37.51 3.42 22.57
C ALA A 5 -36.10 2.78 22.54
N ILE A 6 -35.38 2.80 21.41
CA ILE A 6 -34.02 2.22 21.27
C ILE A 6 -32.97 3.31 20.96
N LEU A 7 -33.21 4.56 21.38
CA LEU A 7 -32.22 5.64 21.27
C LEU A 7 -31.88 6.33 22.60
N ILE A 8 -32.43 5.89 23.73
CA ILE A 8 -32.20 6.55 25.04
C ILE A 8 -31.35 5.69 26.00
N LEU A 9 -31.06 4.43 25.66
CA LEU A 9 -30.24 3.53 26.50
C LEU A 9 -28.74 3.50 26.16
N PHE A 10 -28.27 4.25 25.16
CA PHE A 10 -26.84 4.36 24.83
C PHE A 10 -26.17 5.65 25.34
N ALA A 11 -26.92 6.59 25.93
CA ALA A 11 -26.39 7.89 26.37
C ALA A 11 -26.00 7.95 27.87
N HIS A 12 -26.21 6.89 28.66
CA HIS A 12 -26.03 6.93 30.13
C HIS A 12 -24.90 6.04 30.67
N LEU A 13 -24.11 5.36 29.82
CA LEU A 13 -22.98 4.53 30.28
C LEU A 13 -21.60 5.21 30.17
N PHE A 14 -21.52 6.43 29.66
CA PHE A 14 -20.24 7.16 29.53
C PHE A 14 -19.97 8.17 30.66
N ALA A 15 -20.93 8.41 31.56
CA ALA A 15 -20.82 9.45 32.58
C ALA A 15 -20.29 8.98 33.95
N TYR A 16 -19.89 7.71 34.11
CA TYR A 16 -19.53 7.15 35.42
C TYR A 16 -18.10 6.63 35.58
N VAL A 17 -17.20 6.82 34.60
CA VAL A 17 -15.83 6.23 34.67
C VAL A 17 -14.72 7.25 34.99
N PHE A 18 -14.95 8.56 34.95
CA PHE A 18 -13.90 9.54 35.33
C PHE A 18 -14.48 10.81 35.96
N PRO A 19 -14.60 10.91 37.29
CA PRO A 19 -15.17 12.09 37.93
C PRO A 19 -14.17 13.22 38.23
N ASP A 20 -12.91 13.21 37.74
CA ASP A 20 -11.95 14.30 37.95
C ASP A 20 -10.87 14.41 36.85
N SER A 21 -11.27 14.69 35.61
CA SER A 21 -10.33 15.15 34.58
C SER A 21 -10.48 16.66 34.40
N PRO A 22 -9.45 17.49 34.64
CA PRO A 22 -9.56 18.92 34.41
C PRO A 22 -9.82 19.17 32.92
N LEU A 23 -10.81 20.01 32.63
CA LEU A 23 -11.17 20.44 31.29
C LEU A 23 -9.94 21.02 30.59
N VAL A 24 -9.43 20.30 29.58
CA VAL A 24 -8.38 20.81 28.69
C VAL A 24 -9.00 21.94 27.87
N ALA A 25 -8.47 23.16 28.02
CA ALA A 25 -8.90 24.32 27.27
C ALA A 25 -8.77 24.09 25.74
N PRO A 26 -9.72 24.53 24.93
CA PRO A 26 -9.61 24.44 23.48
C PRO A 26 -8.67 25.54 22.98
N GLY A 27 -7.42 25.18 22.73
CA GLY A 27 -6.42 26.09 22.17
C GLY A 27 -5.03 25.50 22.28
N VAL A 28 -4.30 25.49 21.16
CA VAL A 28 -2.99 24.86 20.95
C VAL A 28 -3.09 23.36 20.65
N HIS A 29 -3.36 23.04 19.37
CA HIS A 29 -2.79 21.83 18.79
C HIS A 29 -1.28 21.90 19.02
N ALA A 30 -0.79 21.14 20.00
CA ALA A 30 0.63 20.89 20.11
C ALA A 30 1.08 20.36 18.75
N GLN A 31 1.86 21.17 18.03
CA GLN A 31 2.48 20.79 16.78
C GLN A 31 3.32 19.56 17.10
N ARG A 32 2.77 18.37 16.83
CA ARG A 32 3.45 17.11 17.11
C ARG A 32 4.76 17.18 16.33
N VAL A 33 5.88 17.25 17.05
CA VAL A 33 7.21 17.24 16.46
C VAL A 33 7.30 15.94 15.67
N LEU A 34 7.23 16.05 14.34
CA LEU A 34 7.34 14.91 13.45
C LEU A 34 8.70 14.24 13.68
N GLY A 35 8.71 12.91 13.69
CA GLY A 35 9.97 12.16 13.75
C GLY A 35 10.83 12.50 12.52
N LYS A 36 12.13 12.27 12.63
CA LYS A 36 13.07 12.51 11.53
C LYS A 36 13.27 11.23 10.72
N ARG A 37 13.23 11.36 9.40
CA ARG A 37 13.73 10.38 8.42
C ARG A 37 15.27 10.33 8.45
N ASP A 38 15.87 9.30 7.86
CA ASP A 38 17.33 9.10 7.74
C ASP A 38 18.07 10.25 7.04
N ASP A 39 17.36 11.10 6.29
CA ASP A 39 17.88 12.35 5.69
C ASP A 39 17.38 13.64 6.38
N ASN A 40 16.88 13.53 7.62
CA ASN A 40 16.35 14.64 8.43
C ASN A 40 15.03 15.26 7.93
N LEU A 41 14.34 14.68 6.94
CA LEU A 41 13.01 15.14 6.54
C LEU A 41 11.92 14.72 7.55
N PRO A 42 10.83 15.51 7.68
CA PRO A 42 9.73 15.19 8.57
C PRO A 42 8.97 13.94 8.10
N ALA A 43 8.75 12.98 9.00
CA ALA A 43 7.93 11.79 8.74
C ALA A 43 6.68 11.75 9.63
N ARG A 44 5.54 11.32 9.08
CA ARG A 44 4.28 11.16 9.83
C ARG A 44 4.39 10.11 10.95
N VAL A 45 5.16 9.06 10.67
CA VAL A 45 5.58 8.03 11.62
C VAL A 45 7.11 7.90 11.51
N PRO A 46 7.86 7.81 12.62
CA PRO A 46 9.31 7.66 12.57
C PRO A 46 9.73 6.39 11.82
N TYR A 47 10.79 6.49 11.02
CA TYR A 47 11.36 5.35 10.31
C TYR A 47 12.46 4.71 11.15
N VAL A 48 12.59 3.39 11.10
CA VAL A 48 13.68 2.68 11.77
C VAL A 48 14.33 1.68 10.84
N PHE A 49 15.66 1.59 10.92
CA PHE A 49 16.42 0.64 10.11
C PHE A 49 17.26 -0.22 11.06
N PRO A 50 16.71 -1.33 11.59
CA PRO A 50 17.42 -2.20 12.53
C PRO A 50 18.70 -2.75 11.89
N ALA A 51 19.84 -2.82 12.60
CA ALA A 51 21.06 -3.41 12.04
C ALA A 51 20.85 -4.88 11.58
N PRO A 52 21.62 -5.39 10.59
CA PRO A 52 21.55 -6.80 10.19
C PRO A 52 21.69 -7.76 11.38
N GLY A 53 20.87 -8.81 11.43
CA GLY A 53 20.87 -9.81 12.51
C GLY A 53 20.17 -9.37 13.80
N SER A 54 19.64 -8.13 13.85
CA SER A 54 19.01 -7.59 15.06
C SER A 54 17.49 -7.75 15.11
N ASP A 55 16.84 -8.01 13.98
CA ASP A 55 15.39 -8.21 13.89
C ASP A 55 15.07 -9.17 12.72
N PRO A 56 14.43 -10.33 12.99
CA PRO A 56 14.22 -11.36 11.98
C PRO A 56 13.29 -10.94 10.85
N VAL A 57 12.36 -10.02 11.11
CA VAL A 57 11.45 -9.51 10.06
C VAL A 57 12.19 -8.49 9.20
N ALA A 58 12.98 -7.60 9.81
CA ALA A 58 13.87 -6.69 9.06
C ALA A 58 14.88 -7.46 8.19
N ASP A 59 15.43 -8.57 8.69
CA ASP A 59 16.35 -9.41 7.93
C ASP A 59 15.64 -10.13 6.77
N ALA A 60 14.40 -10.58 6.95
CA ALA A 60 13.60 -11.10 5.84
C ALA A 60 13.32 -10.04 4.74
N PHE A 61 13.19 -8.76 5.11
CA PHE A 61 13.16 -7.67 4.13
C PHE A 61 14.49 -7.56 3.37
N ARG A 62 15.64 -7.71 4.03
CA ARG A 62 16.96 -7.63 3.38
C ARG A 62 17.21 -8.74 2.39
N GLU A 63 16.83 -9.97 2.73
CA GLU A 63 17.09 -11.16 1.91
C GLU A 63 16.51 -11.03 0.49
N ARG A 64 15.43 -10.26 0.32
CA ARG A 64 14.79 -10.03 -0.98
C ARG A 64 15.26 -8.76 -1.72
N ARG A 65 16.14 -7.96 -1.13
CA ARG A 65 16.55 -6.66 -1.70
C ARG A 65 17.93 -6.76 -2.32
N VAL A 66 18.13 -6.03 -3.42
CA VAL A 66 19.47 -5.84 -3.97
C VAL A 66 20.36 -5.22 -2.89
N ASN A 67 21.52 -5.86 -2.65
CA ASN A 67 22.50 -5.48 -1.62
C ASN A 67 21.96 -5.41 -0.18
N GLY A 68 20.81 -6.03 0.12
CA GLY A 68 20.25 -6.05 1.49
C GLY A 68 19.85 -4.68 2.05
N THR A 69 19.63 -3.68 1.17
CA THR A 69 19.26 -2.32 1.59
C THR A 69 17.75 -2.22 1.83
N LEU A 70 17.35 -1.74 3.01
CA LEU A 70 15.96 -1.49 3.36
C LEU A 70 15.47 -0.21 2.67
N LEU A 71 14.23 -0.21 2.18
CA LEU A 71 13.58 0.97 1.63
C LEU A 71 12.84 1.78 2.70
N ASP A 72 12.45 3.02 2.39
CA ASP A 72 11.62 3.85 3.27
C ASP A 72 10.35 3.16 3.75
N LEU A 73 9.67 2.41 2.87
CA LEU A 73 8.51 1.61 3.25
C LEU A 73 8.85 0.56 4.32
N ASP A 74 10.01 -0.09 4.21
CA ASP A 74 10.46 -1.06 5.20
C ASP A 74 10.75 -0.33 6.52
N GLY A 75 11.39 0.86 6.43
CA GLY A 75 11.66 1.75 7.55
C GLY A 75 10.40 2.23 8.28
N VAL A 76 9.32 2.52 7.56
CA VAL A 76 8.01 2.92 8.13
C VAL A 76 7.34 1.76 8.85
N LEU A 77 7.49 0.53 8.34
CA LEU A 77 7.01 -0.67 9.02
C LEU A 77 7.84 -0.96 10.28
N CYS A 78 9.07 -0.45 10.34
CA CYS A 78 10.01 -0.57 11.45
C CYS A 78 9.86 0.56 12.51
N ALA A 79 9.99 0.28 13.82
CA ALA A 79 9.94 1.29 14.89
C ALA A 79 11.06 1.17 15.91
N SER A 80 11.26 2.28 16.62
CA SER A 80 11.99 2.34 17.87
C SER A 80 11.28 3.35 18.76
N LEU A 81 10.75 2.86 19.87
CA LEU A 81 10.88 3.51 21.16
C LEU A 81 11.01 2.40 22.21
N PRO A 82 11.87 2.54 23.23
CA PRO A 82 11.92 1.60 24.33
C PRO A 82 10.63 1.77 25.15
N PHE A 83 9.68 0.85 25.03
CA PHE A 83 8.72 0.69 26.11
C PHE A 83 9.31 -0.28 27.12
N LEU A 84 9.96 0.27 28.14
CA LEU A 84 10.16 -0.45 29.39
C LEU A 84 8.79 -0.63 30.06
N SER A 85 8.01 -1.63 29.63
CA SER A 85 6.99 -2.19 30.52
C SER A 85 7.74 -2.98 31.58
N ARG A 86 8.02 -2.34 32.71
CA ARG A 86 8.38 -3.04 33.93
C ARG A 86 7.13 -3.78 34.42
N ARG A 87 6.81 -4.93 33.82
CA ARG A 87 5.90 -5.88 34.46
C ARG A 87 6.72 -6.60 35.53
N THR A 88 6.65 -6.08 36.75
CA THR A 88 7.03 -6.85 37.92
C THR A 88 5.95 -7.90 38.11
N PHE A 89 6.23 -9.14 37.72
CA PHE A 89 5.50 -10.29 38.26
C PHE A 89 6.27 -10.76 39.50
N PRO A 90 5.58 -10.96 40.63
CA PRO A 90 6.22 -11.58 41.78
C PRO A 90 6.47 -13.04 41.43
N THR A 91 7.73 -13.46 41.61
CA THR A 91 8.26 -14.83 41.59
C THR A 91 8.20 -15.57 40.25
N ASP A 92 9.28 -15.51 39.47
CA ASP A 92 10.08 -16.68 39.09
C ASP A 92 11.23 -16.28 38.13
N GLU A 93 12.43 -16.84 38.36
CA GLU A 93 13.73 -16.48 37.77
C GLU A 93 13.93 -16.88 36.30
N HIS A 94 12.94 -16.62 35.44
CA HIS A 94 13.16 -16.60 34.00
C HIS A 94 12.53 -15.34 33.42
N CYS A 95 13.25 -14.22 33.56
CA CYS A 95 13.13 -13.09 32.65
C CYS A 95 13.45 -13.61 31.24
N PHE A 96 12.44 -14.10 30.52
CA PHE A 96 12.50 -14.10 29.07
C PHE A 96 12.64 -12.64 28.68
N PHE A 97 13.87 -12.26 28.32
CA PHE A 97 14.11 -11.06 27.54
C PHE A 97 13.36 -11.27 26.23
N GLN A 98 12.07 -10.91 26.20
CA GLN A 98 11.30 -10.85 24.99
C GLN A 98 12.07 -9.88 24.10
N ARG A 99 12.82 -10.43 23.12
CA ARG A 99 13.58 -9.66 22.15
C ARG A 99 12.56 -8.74 21.49
N SER A 100 12.52 -7.50 21.96
CA SER A 100 11.57 -6.49 21.52
C SER A 100 11.82 -6.25 20.04
N SER A 101 10.91 -6.72 19.20
CA SER A 101 10.91 -6.45 17.78
C SER A 101 10.89 -4.93 17.57
N ARG A 102 11.69 -4.47 16.61
CA ARG A 102 11.93 -3.05 16.33
C ARG A 102 11.01 -2.60 15.20
N LEU A 103 9.71 -2.86 15.33
CA LEU A 103 8.70 -2.58 14.29
C LEU A 103 7.54 -1.70 14.77
N ASN A 104 7.06 -0.77 13.92
CA ASN A 104 5.89 0.09 14.21
C ASN A 104 4.63 -0.78 14.30
N ALA A 105 4.59 -1.83 13.48
CA ALA A 105 3.54 -2.83 13.51
C ALA A 105 4.09 -4.17 13.00
N GLU A 106 4.74 -4.96 13.87
CA GLU A 106 5.38 -6.22 13.50
C GLU A 106 4.46 -7.19 12.75
N ALA A 107 3.24 -7.42 13.27
CA ALA A 107 2.29 -8.31 12.63
C ALA A 107 1.89 -7.84 11.22
N VAL A 108 1.77 -6.51 11.03
CA VAL A 108 1.49 -5.92 9.72
C VAL A 108 2.68 -6.08 8.79
N ALA A 109 3.90 -5.83 9.26
CA ALA A 109 5.13 -5.95 8.47
C ALA A 109 5.38 -7.40 8.02
N SER A 110 5.17 -8.36 8.92
CA SER A 110 5.27 -9.79 8.62
C SER A 110 4.22 -10.21 7.59
N GLY A 111 2.94 -9.87 7.82
CA GLY A 111 1.86 -10.15 6.87
C GLY A 111 2.04 -9.48 5.52
N TRP A 112 2.56 -8.24 5.51
CA TRP A 112 2.94 -7.53 4.29
C TRP A 112 3.96 -8.33 3.49
N ASN A 113 5.03 -8.82 4.13
CA ASN A 113 6.04 -9.61 3.45
C ASN A 113 5.49 -10.90 2.88
N SER A 114 4.71 -11.64 3.67
CA SER A 114 4.11 -12.88 3.21
C SER A 114 3.19 -12.64 2.00
N LEU A 115 2.25 -11.71 2.09
CA LEU A 115 1.28 -11.47 1.02
C LEU A 115 1.93 -10.86 -0.23
N PHE A 116 2.75 -9.81 -0.08
CA PHE A 116 3.32 -9.10 -1.23
C PHE A 116 4.45 -9.86 -1.92
N SER A 117 5.09 -10.83 -1.25
CA SER A 117 5.98 -11.77 -1.94
C SER A 117 5.24 -12.60 -2.99
N VAL A 118 3.99 -13.02 -2.71
CA VAL A 118 3.17 -13.75 -3.69
C VAL A 118 2.65 -12.81 -4.77
N ILE A 119 2.13 -11.65 -4.39
CA ILE A 119 1.54 -10.68 -5.32
C ILE A 119 2.57 -10.10 -6.30
N ARG A 120 3.82 -9.86 -5.88
CA ARG A 120 4.84 -9.25 -6.74
C ARG A 120 5.79 -10.28 -7.34
N ASP A 121 6.31 -11.18 -6.51
CA ASP A 121 7.51 -11.96 -6.86
C ASP A 121 7.15 -13.40 -7.28
N ASN A 122 6.19 -14.03 -6.59
CA ASN A 122 5.86 -15.46 -6.72
C ASN A 122 4.45 -15.71 -7.30
N ASN A 123 4.14 -15.09 -8.44
CA ASN A 123 2.90 -15.31 -9.20
C ASN A 123 3.20 -15.73 -10.64
N SER A 124 2.13 -16.05 -11.39
CA SER A 124 2.18 -16.55 -12.75
C SER A 124 1.73 -15.55 -13.82
N ILE A 125 1.42 -14.30 -13.46
CA ILE A 125 1.07 -13.26 -14.42
C ILE A 125 2.33 -12.90 -15.23
N PRO A 126 2.23 -12.69 -16.56
CA PRO A 126 3.32 -12.10 -17.35
C PRO A 126 3.85 -10.82 -16.69
N ALA A 127 5.17 -10.67 -16.60
CA ALA A 127 5.80 -9.61 -15.81
C ALA A 127 5.39 -8.21 -16.29
N ASP A 128 5.26 -8.01 -17.60
CA ASP A 128 4.84 -6.74 -18.21
C ASP A 128 3.40 -6.37 -17.80
N LEU A 129 2.48 -7.33 -17.81
CA LEU A 129 1.11 -7.13 -17.35
C LEU A 129 1.05 -6.86 -15.85
N ARG A 130 1.83 -7.59 -15.05
CA ARG A 130 1.88 -7.39 -13.61
C ARG A 130 2.34 -5.97 -13.28
N GLU A 131 3.47 -5.53 -13.82
CA GLU A 131 3.98 -4.18 -13.56
C GLU A 131 3.05 -3.10 -14.13
N LEU A 132 2.39 -3.35 -15.27
CA LEU A 132 1.35 -2.44 -15.79
C LEU A 132 0.19 -2.27 -14.80
N LEU A 133 -0.35 -3.35 -14.23
CA LEU A 133 -1.43 -3.29 -13.23
C LEU A 133 -1.01 -2.45 -12.01
N ILE A 134 0.24 -2.60 -11.58
CA ILE A 134 0.84 -1.87 -10.45
C ILE A 134 0.99 -0.38 -10.77
N LEU A 135 1.64 -0.07 -11.91
CA LEU A 135 1.91 1.28 -12.37
C LEU A 135 0.61 2.05 -12.62
N ARG A 136 -0.38 1.41 -13.24
CA ARG A 136 -1.68 2.03 -13.49
C ARG A 136 -2.41 2.36 -12.18
N SER A 137 -2.39 1.45 -11.22
CA SER A 137 -2.94 1.71 -9.88
C SER A 137 -2.26 2.90 -9.19
N ALA A 138 -0.94 3.03 -9.35
CA ALA A 138 -0.17 4.15 -8.80
C ALA A 138 -0.63 5.49 -9.40
N VAL A 139 -0.77 5.55 -10.72
CA VAL A 139 -1.24 6.74 -11.46
C VAL A 139 -2.62 7.17 -10.99
N LEU A 140 -3.57 6.22 -10.97
CA LEU A 140 -4.95 6.48 -10.61
C LEU A 140 -5.11 6.99 -9.17
N ASN A 141 -4.26 6.54 -8.25
CA ASN A 141 -4.30 6.92 -6.85
C ASN A 141 -3.34 8.05 -6.49
N GLY A 142 -2.58 8.59 -7.44
CA GLY A 142 -1.59 9.64 -7.19
C GLY A 142 -0.41 9.18 -6.32
N ALA A 143 -0.06 7.89 -6.34
CA ALA A 143 0.99 7.32 -5.49
C ALA A 143 2.36 7.37 -6.18
N ALA A 144 3.04 8.51 -6.14
CA ALA A 144 4.34 8.69 -6.78
C ALA A 144 5.42 7.74 -6.25
N TYR A 145 5.45 7.45 -4.94
CA TYR A 145 6.38 6.47 -4.38
C TYR A 145 6.24 5.09 -5.05
N GLN A 146 5.01 4.58 -5.17
CA GLN A 146 4.74 3.31 -5.81
C GLN A 146 5.21 3.31 -7.27
N TRP A 147 4.94 4.38 -8.02
CA TRP A 147 5.44 4.52 -9.39
C TRP A 147 6.96 4.45 -9.45
N ILE A 148 7.66 5.23 -8.62
CA ILE A 148 9.14 5.31 -8.61
C ILE A 148 9.76 3.94 -8.34
N GLN A 149 9.16 3.14 -7.46
CA GLN A 149 9.66 1.80 -7.14
C GLN A 149 9.39 0.77 -8.24
N HIS A 150 8.34 0.96 -9.05
CA HIS A 150 7.88 -0.05 -10.02
C HIS A 150 8.18 0.28 -11.47
N GLU A 151 8.47 1.54 -11.81
CA GLU A 151 8.79 1.91 -13.18
C GLU A 151 10.06 1.22 -13.70
N PRO A 152 11.15 1.12 -12.91
CA PRO A 152 12.33 0.35 -13.31
C PRO A 152 12.02 -1.14 -13.54
N GLU A 153 11.18 -1.73 -12.69
CA GLU A 153 10.75 -3.14 -12.82
C GLU A 153 9.88 -3.33 -14.07
N GLY A 154 9.00 -2.39 -14.38
CA GLY A 154 8.23 -2.36 -15.62
C GLY A 154 9.11 -2.32 -16.86
N ARG A 155 10.19 -1.53 -16.84
CA ARG A 155 11.19 -1.53 -17.91
C ARG A 155 11.95 -2.84 -18.01
N ALA A 156 12.36 -3.41 -16.88
CA ALA A 156 13.02 -4.72 -16.84
C ALA A 156 12.10 -5.83 -17.40
N ALA A 157 10.79 -5.68 -17.23
CA ALA A 157 9.76 -6.56 -17.80
C ALA A 157 9.46 -6.28 -19.29
N GLY A 158 10.07 -5.25 -19.90
CA GLY A 158 9.95 -4.93 -21.32
C GLY A 158 8.99 -3.81 -21.69
N LEU A 159 8.41 -3.09 -20.71
CA LEU A 159 7.58 -1.91 -21.01
C LEU A 159 8.45 -0.79 -21.59
N THR A 160 8.06 -0.31 -22.77
CA THR A 160 8.74 0.79 -23.47
C THR A 160 8.36 2.15 -22.88
N THR A 161 9.19 3.18 -23.12
CA THR A 161 8.87 4.56 -22.72
C THR A 161 7.52 5.03 -23.30
N ALA A 162 7.18 4.63 -24.53
CA ALA A 162 5.89 4.97 -25.15
C ALA A 162 4.70 4.33 -24.42
N GLN A 163 4.82 3.06 -24.05
CA GLN A 163 3.80 2.35 -23.28
C GLN A 163 3.66 2.90 -21.86
N LEU A 164 4.76 3.16 -21.17
CA LEU A 164 4.76 3.79 -19.84
C LEU A 164 4.12 5.18 -19.89
N SER A 165 4.40 5.95 -20.95
CA SER A 165 3.79 7.26 -21.16
C SER A 165 2.28 7.14 -21.34
N GLU A 166 1.82 6.14 -22.08
CA GLU A 166 0.39 5.87 -22.27
C GLU A 166 -0.29 5.42 -20.96
N ILE A 167 0.32 4.48 -20.21
CA ILE A 167 -0.14 4.03 -18.89
C ILE A 167 -0.30 5.19 -17.92
N ARG A 168 0.62 6.16 -17.95
CA ARG A 168 0.58 7.34 -17.08
C ARG A 168 -0.46 8.37 -17.50
N ASN A 169 -0.57 8.65 -18.79
CA ASN A 169 -1.26 9.86 -19.27
C ASN A 169 -2.72 9.62 -19.67
N LEU A 170 -3.14 8.38 -19.93
CA LEU A 170 -4.54 8.10 -20.25
C LEU A 170 -5.46 8.44 -19.07
N PRO A 171 -6.61 9.11 -19.29
CA PRO A 171 -7.62 9.28 -18.24
C PRO A 171 -8.18 7.91 -17.84
N PRO A 172 -8.84 7.78 -16.66
CA PRO A 172 -9.54 6.56 -16.29
C PRO A 172 -10.62 6.20 -17.32
N LEU A 173 -10.66 4.96 -17.77
CA LEU A 173 -11.52 4.48 -18.86
C LEU A 173 -12.82 3.81 -18.36
N THR A 174 -13.29 4.18 -17.16
CA THR A 174 -14.45 3.53 -16.50
C THR A 174 -15.81 4.08 -16.93
N GLY A 175 -15.85 5.23 -17.62
CA GLY A 175 -17.08 5.91 -18.04
C GLY A 175 -17.59 5.62 -19.45
N SER A 176 -16.83 4.87 -20.27
CA SER A 176 -17.22 4.54 -21.65
C SER A 176 -18.18 3.36 -21.66
N SER A 177 -19.28 3.47 -22.41
CA SER A 177 -20.27 2.39 -22.55
C SER A 177 -19.58 1.09 -22.99
N PRO A 178 -19.87 -0.07 -22.35
CA PRO A 178 -19.20 -1.34 -22.64
C PRO A 178 -19.42 -1.90 -24.06
N SER A 179 -20.18 -1.21 -24.91
CA SER A 179 -20.41 -1.59 -26.31
C SER A 179 -19.54 -0.86 -27.33
N SER A 180 -18.67 0.07 -26.93
CA SER A 180 -17.73 0.71 -27.87
C SER A 180 -16.39 -0.02 -27.86
N THR A 181 -16.02 -0.54 -29.04
CA THR A 181 -14.68 -0.99 -29.46
C THR A 181 -13.58 -0.35 -28.63
N THR A 182 -12.69 -1.19 -28.07
CA THR A 182 -11.48 -0.89 -27.28
C THR A 182 -11.37 0.58 -26.82
N PRO A 183 -11.56 0.88 -25.52
CA PRO A 183 -11.50 2.26 -25.01
C PRO A 183 -10.19 3.00 -25.34
N ILE A 184 -9.15 2.24 -25.70
CA ILE A 184 -7.86 2.72 -26.15
C ILE A 184 -7.88 2.80 -27.69
N GLY A 185 -7.66 4.00 -28.22
CA GLY A 185 -7.76 4.28 -29.66
C GLY A 185 -6.82 3.46 -30.53
N THR A 186 -7.06 3.47 -31.85
CA THR A 186 -6.34 2.66 -32.85
C THR A 186 -4.83 2.94 -32.95
N ASN A 187 -4.35 4.03 -32.32
CA ASN A 187 -2.94 4.45 -32.31
C ASN A 187 -2.25 4.14 -30.96
N SER A 188 -2.78 3.18 -30.20
CA SER A 188 -2.17 2.72 -28.95
C SER A 188 -0.80 2.09 -29.16
N ASN A 189 0.12 2.31 -28.22
CA ASN A 189 1.40 1.59 -28.13
C ASN A 189 1.27 0.31 -27.30
N LEU A 190 0.15 0.11 -26.61
CA LEU A 190 -0.10 -1.06 -25.79
C LEU A 190 -0.51 -2.24 -26.67
N THR A 191 -0.03 -3.43 -26.31
CA THR A 191 -0.55 -4.66 -26.90
C THR A 191 -2.02 -4.88 -26.48
N PRO A 192 -2.78 -5.75 -27.17
CA PRO A 192 -4.17 -6.04 -26.77
C PRO A 192 -4.32 -6.52 -25.32
N SER A 193 -3.38 -7.33 -24.82
CA SER A 193 -3.39 -7.80 -23.42
C SER A 193 -3.09 -6.69 -22.43
N GLN A 194 -2.14 -5.80 -22.76
CA GLN A 194 -1.80 -4.63 -21.94
C GLN A 194 -2.94 -3.62 -21.89
N ALA A 195 -3.62 -3.39 -23.01
CA ALA A 195 -4.81 -2.55 -23.08
C ALA A 195 -5.95 -3.10 -22.20
N ALA A 196 -6.21 -4.40 -22.28
CA ALA A 196 -7.19 -5.07 -21.42
C ALA A 196 -6.83 -4.98 -19.93
N ALA A 197 -5.55 -5.16 -19.59
CA ALA A 197 -5.05 -5.03 -18.22
C ALA A 197 -5.19 -3.61 -17.67
N LEU A 198 -4.93 -2.59 -18.51
CA LEU A 198 -5.09 -1.18 -18.15
C LEU A 198 -6.55 -0.88 -17.79
N VAL A 199 -7.49 -1.25 -18.67
CA VAL A 199 -8.93 -1.02 -18.44
C VAL A 199 -9.41 -1.80 -17.21
N PHE A 200 -8.94 -3.03 -17.03
CA PHE A 200 -9.24 -3.82 -15.85
C PHE A 200 -8.77 -3.13 -14.56
N ALA A 201 -7.53 -2.62 -14.53
CA ALA A 201 -6.99 -1.88 -13.39
C ALA A 201 -7.80 -0.60 -13.09
N ASP A 202 -8.25 0.10 -14.13
CA ASP A 202 -9.11 1.29 -14.00
C ASP A 202 -10.42 0.95 -13.27
N PHE A 203 -11.13 -0.11 -13.70
CA PHE A 203 -12.39 -0.52 -13.07
C PHE A 203 -12.21 -1.00 -11.63
N VAL A 204 -11.21 -1.85 -11.36
CA VAL A 204 -10.94 -2.33 -10.00
C VAL A 204 -10.60 -1.15 -9.07
N THR A 205 -9.89 -0.13 -9.56
CA THR A 205 -9.42 0.99 -8.76
C THR A 205 -10.47 2.08 -8.55
N LYS A 206 -11.22 2.44 -9.58
CA LYS A 206 -12.18 3.57 -9.54
C LYS A 206 -13.61 3.16 -9.23
N GLU A 207 -14.06 2.02 -9.76
CA GLU A 207 -15.46 1.60 -9.64
C GLU A 207 -15.66 0.45 -8.65
N VAL A 208 -14.62 -0.34 -8.36
CA VAL A 208 -14.62 -1.60 -7.59
C VAL A 208 -15.44 -2.72 -8.25
N LYS A 209 -16.57 -2.38 -8.87
CA LYS A 209 -17.43 -3.28 -9.64
C LYS A 209 -16.91 -3.39 -11.07
N VAL A 210 -16.30 -4.52 -11.40
CA VAL A 210 -15.80 -4.80 -12.75
C VAL A 210 -16.93 -5.38 -13.61
N PRO A 211 -17.29 -4.75 -14.74
CA PRO A 211 -18.24 -5.32 -15.68
C PRO A 211 -17.74 -6.67 -16.25
N THR A 212 -18.66 -7.59 -16.53
CA THR A 212 -18.33 -8.91 -17.09
C THR A 212 -17.51 -8.79 -18.38
N SER A 213 -17.85 -7.86 -19.28
CA SER A 213 -17.10 -7.63 -20.51
C SER A 213 -15.64 -7.20 -20.27
N VAL A 214 -15.37 -6.41 -19.24
CA VAL A 214 -14.01 -5.98 -18.86
C VAL A 214 -13.22 -7.15 -18.26
N PHE A 215 -13.87 -7.92 -17.38
CA PHE A 215 -13.27 -9.13 -16.81
C PHE A 215 -12.92 -10.16 -17.90
N ASP A 216 -13.87 -10.44 -18.78
CA ASP A 216 -13.71 -11.40 -19.89
C ASP A 216 -12.66 -10.94 -20.90
N SER A 217 -12.55 -9.62 -21.13
CA SER A 217 -11.54 -9.05 -22.02
C SER A 217 -10.11 -9.24 -21.53
N LEU A 218 -9.85 -9.22 -20.22
CA LEU A 218 -8.52 -9.57 -19.69
C LEU A 218 -8.34 -11.09 -19.64
N LYS A 219 -9.39 -11.82 -19.25
CA LYS A 219 -9.40 -13.28 -19.18
C LYS A 219 -9.15 -13.95 -20.53
N SER A 220 -9.43 -13.31 -21.67
CA SER A 220 -9.05 -13.86 -22.98
C SER A 220 -7.53 -14.03 -23.15
N PHE A 221 -6.72 -13.38 -22.31
CA PHE A 221 -5.26 -13.49 -22.32
C PHE A 221 -4.68 -14.24 -21.11
N LEU A 222 -5.49 -14.50 -20.07
CA LEU A 222 -5.06 -15.04 -18.79
C LEU A 222 -5.86 -16.29 -18.39
N SER A 223 -5.19 -17.24 -17.77
CA SER A 223 -5.86 -18.36 -17.09
C SER A 223 -6.67 -17.89 -15.86
N ASP A 224 -7.57 -18.74 -15.35
CA ASP A 224 -8.33 -18.44 -14.12
C ASP A 224 -7.42 -18.14 -12.93
N ARG A 225 -6.31 -18.89 -12.80
CA ARG A 225 -5.29 -18.63 -11.78
C ARG A 225 -4.71 -17.22 -11.92
N GLN A 226 -4.27 -16.86 -13.13
CA GLN A 226 -3.69 -15.54 -13.40
C GLN A 226 -4.72 -14.42 -13.23
N MET A 227 -6.01 -14.67 -13.46
CA MET A 227 -7.06 -13.69 -13.17
C MET A 227 -7.22 -13.44 -11.67
N VAL A 228 -7.19 -14.49 -10.84
CA VAL A 228 -7.19 -14.33 -9.37
C VAL A 228 -5.96 -13.54 -8.92
N GLU A 229 -4.79 -13.87 -9.46
CA GLU A 229 -3.55 -13.14 -9.19
C GLU A 229 -3.65 -11.69 -9.66
N ALA A 230 -4.25 -11.40 -10.82
CA ALA A 230 -4.42 -10.03 -11.34
C ALA A 230 -5.35 -9.17 -10.47
N VAL A 231 -6.46 -9.75 -9.99
CA VAL A 231 -7.35 -9.10 -9.01
C VAL A 231 -6.57 -8.80 -7.72
N ALA A 232 -5.81 -9.78 -7.22
CA ALA A 232 -4.99 -9.62 -6.02
C ALA A 232 -3.91 -8.54 -6.20
N THR A 233 -3.29 -8.45 -7.38
CA THR A 233 -2.31 -7.41 -7.71
C THR A 233 -2.94 -6.03 -7.67
N VAL A 234 -4.02 -5.77 -8.40
CA VAL A 234 -4.64 -4.44 -8.41
C VAL A 234 -5.19 -4.08 -7.01
N GLY A 235 -5.88 -5.00 -6.35
CA GLY A 235 -6.39 -4.80 -4.99
C GLY A 235 -5.27 -4.56 -3.96
N GLY A 236 -4.20 -5.35 -4.04
CA GLY A 236 -3.02 -5.21 -3.19
C GLY A 236 -2.35 -3.86 -3.38
N TYR A 237 -2.14 -3.41 -4.62
CA TYR A 237 -1.52 -2.10 -4.87
C TYR A 237 -2.46 -0.91 -4.66
N ASN A 238 -3.78 -1.13 -4.65
CA ASN A 238 -4.73 -0.18 -4.09
C ASN A 238 -4.58 -0.02 -2.58
N PHE A 239 -4.25 -1.10 -1.85
CA PHE A 239 -3.84 -1.01 -0.45
C PHE A 239 -2.47 -0.33 -0.29
N VAL A 240 -1.46 -0.70 -1.08
CA VAL A 240 -0.12 -0.10 -1.04
C VAL A 240 -0.18 1.41 -1.26
N SER A 241 -0.84 1.87 -2.32
CA SER A 241 -0.99 3.30 -2.62
C SER A 241 -1.60 4.08 -1.45
N ARG A 242 -2.66 3.55 -0.82
CA ARG A 242 -3.27 4.17 0.38
C ARG A 242 -2.30 4.20 1.56
N PHE A 243 -1.51 3.15 1.73
CA PHE A 243 -0.53 3.06 2.79
C PHE A 243 0.61 4.09 2.60
N VAL A 244 1.21 4.12 1.41
CA VAL A 244 2.37 4.99 1.14
C VAL A 244 2.01 6.47 1.07
N VAL A 245 0.81 6.81 0.59
CA VAL A 245 0.33 8.19 0.56
C VAL A 245 -0.08 8.65 1.97
N ALA A 246 -0.85 7.85 2.71
CA ALA A 246 -1.32 8.25 4.04
C ALA A 246 -0.18 8.42 5.05
N LEU A 247 0.88 7.62 4.93
CA LEU A 247 2.06 7.70 5.79
C LEU A 247 3.13 8.66 5.26
N ASP A 248 2.90 9.27 4.10
CA ASP A 248 3.85 10.14 3.41
C ASP A 248 5.23 9.50 3.30
N VAL A 249 5.23 8.27 2.77
CA VAL A 249 6.44 7.48 2.61
C VAL A 249 7.36 8.19 1.63
N ASP A 250 8.61 8.35 2.05
CA ASP A 250 9.65 9.10 1.33
C ASP A 250 9.28 10.59 1.06
N GLY A 251 8.31 11.17 1.79
CA GLY A 251 7.87 12.56 1.58
C GLY A 251 7.22 12.77 0.21
N LYS A 252 6.62 11.72 -0.37
CA LYS A 252 6.11 11.71 -1.75
C LYS A 252 4.61 11.96 -1.86
N MET A 253 3.89 12.24 -0.78
CA MET A 253 2.41 12.36 -0.84
C MET A 253 1.94 13.43 -1.83
N ASP A 254 2.64 14.57 -1.90
CA ASP A 254 2.31 15.70 -2.79
C ASP A 254 3.13 15.69 -4.09
N THR A 255 3.97 14.67 -4.29
CA THR A 255 4.77 14.53 -5.51
C THR A 255 3.87 14.01 -6.63
N PRO A 256 3.78 14.71 -7.78
CA PRO A 256 3.11 14.16 -8.95
C PRO A 256 3.82 12.89 -9.44
N VAL A 257 3.07 11.92 -9.96
CA VAL A 257 3.64 10.73 -10.58
C VAL A 257 4.63 11.13 -11.68
N PRO A 258 5.91 10.71 -11.64
CA PRO A 258 6.92 11.15 -12.61
C PRO A 258 6.57 10.85 -14.07
N VAL A 259 6.99 11.71 -14.99
CA VAL A 259 6.88 11.45 -16.44
C VAL A 259 7.98 10.45 -16.84
N PRO A 260 7.67 9.36 -17.55
CA PRO A 260 8.68 8.43 -18.05
C PRO A 260 9.61 9.13 -19.05
N SER A 261 10.92 8.91 -18.91
CA SER A 261 11.96 9.37 -19.84
C SER A 261 12.64 8.20 -20.54
#